data_AF-A0A382FTA5-F1
#
_entry.id   AF-A0A382FTA5-F1
#
_cell.length_a   1.000
_cell.length_b   1.000
_cell.length_c   1.000
_cell.angle_alpha   90.00
_cell.angle_beta   90.00
_cell.angle_gamma   90.00
#
_symmetry.space_group_name_H-M   'P 1'
#
loop_
_entity.id
_entity.type
_entity.pdbx_description
1 polymer ?
#
loop_
_entity_poly.entity_id
_entity_poly.type
_entity_poly.pdbx_seq_one_letter_code
_entity_poly.pdbx_strand_id
1 'polypeptide(L)'
;MKKTNQLILIIIFFIIYNACASTPASLTKHNPGILTTHADSLLRAHPDDAELRLAIISAKLNLAKKTNNLDEYHSVLKIDPKNASARYHIHMAEGKEHHTKGHKNAQWDAIQSFAKAA
;
A
#
# COMPACT_ATOMS: atom_id res chain seq x y z
N MET A 1 -35.26 6.07 -36.37
CA MET A 1 -35.50 5.26 -35.15
C MET A 1 -34.44 4.17 -34.91
N LYS A 2 -34.01 3.37 -35.92
CA LYS A 2 -32.97 2.34 -35.72
C LYS A 2 -31.60 2.88 -35.26
N LYS A 3 -31.10 3.98 -35.84
CA LYS A 3 -29.80 4.59 -35.48
C LYS A 3 -29.76 5.17 -34.07
N THR A 4 -30.84 5.80 -33.60
CA THR A 4 -30.92 6.35 -32.24
C THR A 4 -30.99 5.26 -31.18
N ASN A 5 -31.72 4.16 -31.42
CA ASN A 5 -31.70 2.98 -30.53
C ASN A 5 -30.34 2.29 -30.48
N GLN A 6 -29.62 2.22 -31.62
CA GLN A 6 -28.25 1.71 -31.67
C GLN A 6 -27.27 2.57 -30.88
N LEU A 7 -27.39 3.90 -30.98
CA LEU A 7 -26.54 4.83 -30.25
C LEU A 7 -26.76 4.71 -28.74
N ILE A 8 -28.02 4.59 -28.30
CA ILE A 8 -28.38 4.38 -26.88
C ILE A 8 -27.79 3.06 -26.37
N LEU A 9 -27.86 1.98 -27.14
CA LEU A 9 -27.26 0.69 -26.78
C LEU A 9 -25.73 0.78 -26.63
N ILE A 10 -25.04 1.50 -27.52
CA ILE A 10 -23.58 1.71 -27.42
C ILE A 10 -23.23 2.52 -26.17
N ILE A 11 -24.00 3.56 -25.85
CA ILE A 11 -23.79 4.38 -24.65
C ILE A 11 -24.00 3.54 -23.39
N ILE A 12 -25.06 2.73 -23.33
CA ILE A 12 -25.32 1.83 -22.20
C ILE A 12 -24.18 0.82 -22.05
N PHE A 13 -23.69 0.24 -23.14
CA PHE A 13 -22.58 -0.71 -23.11
C PHE A 13 -21.28 -0.06 -22.61
N PHE A 14 -21.01 1.18 -23.04
CA PHE A 14 -19.86 1.96 -22.58
C PHE A 14 -19.94 2.30 -21.09
N ILE A 15 -21.13 2.65 -20.58
CA ILE A 15 -21.35 2.93 -19.16
C ILE A 15 -21.15 1.65 -18.33
N ILE A 16 -21.70 0.51 -18.75
CA ILE A 16 -21.54 -0.77 -18.05
C ILE A 16 -20.07 -1.20 -18.04
N TYR A 17 -19.35 -1.03 -19.15
CA TYR A 17 -17.93 -1.37 -19.25
C TYR A 17 -17.07 -0.58 -18.27
N ASN A 18 -17.30 0.73 -18.17
CA ASN A 18 -16.57 1.59 -17.22
C ASN A 18 -17.03 1.38 -15.76
N ALA A 19 -18.30 1.03 -15.53
CA ALA A 19 -18.82 0.75 -14.19
C ALA A 19 -18.25 -0.53 -13.57
N CYS A 20 -17.80 -1.48 -14.39
CA CYS A 20 -17.14 -2.71 -13.92
C CYS A 20 -15.65 -2.54 -13.61
N ALA A 21 -15.00 -1.47 -14.08
CA ALA A 21 -13.59 -1.22 -13.81
C ALA A 21 -13.42 -0.62 -12.41
N SER A 22 -12.92 -1.42 -11.46
CA SER A 22 -12.62 -0.93 -10.12
C SER A 22 -11.41 0.00 -10.17
N THR A 23 -11.54 1.22 -9.66
CA THR A 23 -10.39 2.13 -9.54
C THR A 23 -9.41 1.65 -8.47
N PRO A 24 -8.11 1.96 -8.58
CA PRO A 24 -7.13 1.63 -7.54
C PRO A 24 -7.55 2.14 -6.14
N ALA A 25 -8.11 3.36 -6.07
CA ALA A 25 -8.64 3.93 -4.84
C ALA A 25 -9.79 3.11 -4.23
N SER A 26 -10.70 2.59 -5.06
CA SER A 26 -11.79 1.70 -4.61
C SER A 26 -11.25 0.38 -4.07
N LEU A 27 -10.28 -0.21 -4.78
CA LEU A 27 -9.65 -1.47 -4.37
C LEU A 27 -8.88 -1.34 -3.05
N THR A 28 -8.15 -0.25 -2.84
CA THR A 28 -7.47 0.02 -1.56
C THR A 28 -8.45 0.03 -0.38
N LYS A 29 -9.64 0.59 -0.57
CA LYS A 29 -10.64 0.73 0.49
C LYS A 29 -11.39 -0.58 0.77
N HIS A 30 -11.78 -1.30 -0.29
CA HIS A 30 -12.73 -2.40 -0.17
C HIS A 30 -12.06 -3.78 -0.25
N ASN A 31 -10.99 -3.93 -1.02
CA ASN A 31 -10.31 -5.20 -1.26
C ASN A 31 -8.78 -5.03 -1.33
N PRO A 32 -8.14 -4.52 -0.27
CA PRO A 32 -6.69 -4.24 -0.28
C PRO A 32 -5.86 -5.50 -0.55
N GLY A 33 -6.36 -6.68 -0.18
CA GLY A 33 -5.69 -7.96 -0.41
C GLY A 33 -5.41 -8.28 -1.88
N ILE A 34 -6.28 -7.82 -2.80
CA ILE A 34 -6.06 -8.00 -4.24
C ILE A 34 -4.85 -7.19 -4.70
N LEU A 35 -4.76 -5.94 -4.26
CA LEU A 35 -3.63 -5.06 -4.58
C LEU A 35 -2.34 -5.58 -3.98
N THR A 36 -2.34 -6.02 -2.72
CA THR A 36 -1.12 -6.52 -2.07
C THR A 36 -0.63 -7.82 -2.69
N THR A 37 -1.54 -8.73 -3.06
CA THR A 37 -1.20 -10.03 -3.67
C THR A 37 -0.63 -9.88 -5.09
N HIS A 38 -1.15 -8.93 -5.87
CA HIS A 38 -0.73 -8.73 -7.26
C HIS A 38 0.19 -7.53 -7.47
N ALA A 39 0.70 -6.93 -6.38
CA ALA A 39 1.48 -5.70 -6.41
C ALA A 39 2.64 -5.72 -7.43
N ASP A 40 3.47 -6.76 -7.40
CA ASP A 40 4.64 -6.85 -8.27
C ASP A 40 4.28 -6.94 -9.76
N SER A 41 3.20 -7.64 -10.09
CA SER A 41 2.72 -7.74 -11.47
C SER A 41 2.10 -6.42 -11.94
N LEU A 42 1.31 -5.77 -11.08
CA LEU A 42 0.69 -4.48 -11.36
C LEU A 42 1.72 -3.36 -11.55
N LEU A 43 2.72 -3.29 -10.66
CA LEU A 43 3.81 -2.30 -10.76
C LEU A 43 4.70 -2.52 -11.98
N ARG A 44 4.88 -3.77 -12.43
CA ARG A 44 5.61 -4.08 -13.67
C ARG A 44 4.80 -3.73 -14.92
N ALA A 45 3.49 -3.98 -14.91
CA ALA A 45 2.62 -3.68 -16.04
C ALA A 45 2.37 -2.17 -16.22
N HIS A 46 2.36 -1.42 -15.11
CA HIS A 46 2.06 0.01 -15.09
C HIS A 46 3.12 0.79 -14.29
N PRO A 47 4.37 0.85 -14.76
CA PRO A 47 5.48 1.43 -14.00
C PRO A 47 5.30 2.93 -13.71
N ASP A 48 4.63 3.65 -14.62
CA ASP A 48 4.44 5.10 -14.56
C ASP A 48 3.09 5.52 -13.92
N ASP A 49 2.27 4.54 -13.51
CA ASP A 49 1.00 4.81 -12.85
C ASP A 49 1.22 5.16 -11.36
N ALA A 50 1.38 6.45 -11.10
CA ALA A 50 1.57 6.98 -9.76
C ALA A 50 0.38 6.71 -8.83
N GLU A 51 -0.85 6.73 -9.35
CA GLU A 51 -2.05 6.47 -8.54
C GLU A 51 -2.11 5.01 -8.09
N LEU A 52 -1.85 4.07 -9.01
CA LEU A 52 -1.76 2.66 -8.69
C LEU A 52 -0.64 2.37 -7.68
N ARG A 53 0.53 2.99 -7.87
CA ARG A 53 1.65 2.88 -6.92
C ARG A 53 1.25 3.34 -5.52
N LEU A 54 0.59 4.49 -5.40
CA LEU A 54 0.10 5.02 -4.12
C LEU A 54 -0.98 4.11 -3.51
N ALA A 55 -1.89 3.58 -4.32
CA ALA A 55 -2.93 2.65 -3.90
C ALA A 55 -2.35 1.34 -3.32
N ILE A 56 -1.31 0.80 -3.95
CA ILE A 56 -0.58 -0.39 -3.47
C ILE A 56 0.14 -0.08 -2.16
N ILE A 57 0.86 1.04 -2.07
CA ILE A 57 1.54 1.46 -0.83
C ILE A 57 0.53 1.58 0.31
N SER A 58 -0.60 2.26 0.09
CA SER A 58 -1.65 2.43 1.09
C SER A 58 -2.25 1.10 1.52
N ALA A 59 -2.53 0.19 0.59
CA ALA A 59 -3.02 -1.15 0.90
C ALA A 59 -2.04 -1.95 1.76
N LYS A 60 -0.73 -1.89 1.45
CA LYS A 60 0.32 -2.57 2.22
C LYS A 60 0.48 -1.98 3.62
N LEU A 61 0.46 -0.66 3.78
CA LEU A 61 0.50 0.01 5.09
C LEU A 61 -0.71 -0.38 5.96
N ASN A 62 -1.91 -0.40 5.37
CA ASN A 62 -3.12 -0.82 6.07
C ASN A 62 -3.05 -2.30 6.49
N LEU A 63 -2.54 -3.16 5.62
CA LEU A 63 -2.34 -4.58 5.94
C LEU A 63 -1.33 -4.73 7.09
N ALA A 64 -0.17 -4.07 7.01
CA ALA A 64 0.86 -4.07 8.04
C ALA A 64 0.31 -3.64 9.40
N LYS A 65 -0.48 -2.56 9.44
CA LYS A 65 -1.13 -2.07 10.66
C LYS A 65 -2.15 -3.06 11.22
N LYS A 66 -2.92 -3.74 10.35
CA LYS A 66 -3.95 -4.71 10.76
C LYS A 66 -3.34 -6.00 11.29
N THR A 67 -2.27 -6.49 10.67
CA THR A 67 -1.62 -7.77 11.02
C THR A 67 -0.47 -7.60 12.00
N ASN A 68 -0.06 -6.36 12.27
CA ASN A 68 1.15 -6.03 13.01
C ASN A 68 2.40 -6.72 12.42
N ASN A 69 2.45 -6.83 11.08
CA ASN A 69 3.55 -7.49 10.36
C ASN A 69 4.54 -6.45 9.82
N LEU A 70 5.79 -6.53 10.27
CA LEU A 70 6.89 -5.67 9.80
C LEU A 70 7.29 -5.92 8.35
N ASP A 71 7.13 -7.14 7.84
CA ASP A 71 7.50 -7.48 6.47
C ASP A 71 6.74 -6.63 5.44
N GLU A 72 5.49 -6.29 5.74
CA GLU A 72 4.69 -5.43 4.89
C GLU A 72 5.24 -4.00 4.86
N TYR A 73 5.69 -3.45 6.00
CA TYR A 73 6.38 -2.16 6.03
C TYR A 73 7.70 -2.21 5.25
N HIS A 74 8.49 -3.28 5.38
CA HIS A 74 9.70 -3.45 4.57
C HIS A 74 9.39 -3.54 3.07
N SER A 75 8.29 -4.18 2.70
CA SER A 75 7.86 -4.26 1.30
C SER A 75 7.48 -2.90 0.73
N VAL A 76 6.90 -2.00 1.54
CA VAL A 76 6.66 -0.60 1.15
C VAL A 76 7.97 0.11 0.83
N LEU A 77 9.03 -0.11 1.63
CA LEU A 77 10.34 0.51 1.39
C LEU A 77 11.03 0.02 0.10
N LYS A 78 10.65 -1.14 -0.43
CA LYS A 78 11.11 -1.60 -1.76
C LYS A 78 10.47 -0.79 -2.90
N ILE A 79 9.28 -0.26 -2.68
CA ILE A 79 8.50 0.53 -3.66
C ILE A 79 8.81 2.03 -3.51
N ASP A 80 8.86 2.50 -2.27
CA ASP A 80 9.17 3.88 -1.87
C ASP A 80 10.18 3.86 -0.69
N PRO A 81 11.49 3.92 -0.98
CA PRO A 81 12.54 3.87 0.04
C PRO A 81 12.48 5.00 1.08
N LYS A 82 11.77 6.10 0.78
CA LYS A 82 11.64 7.26 1.67
C LYS A 82 10.28 7.32 2.37
N ASN A 83 9.48 6.26 2.30
CA ASN A 83 8.15 6.24 2.89
C ASN A 83 8.19 6.48 4.41
N ALA A 84 7.71 7.65 4.85
CA ALA A 84 7.80 8.06 6.25
C ALA A 84 7.04 7.12 7.19
N SER A 85 5.84 6.65 6.78
CA SER A 85 5.03 5.76 7.60
C SER A 85 5.70 4.41 7.84
N ALA A 86 6.24 3.78 6.79
CA ALA A 86 6.93 2.51 6.93
C ALA A 86 8.20 2.64 7.80
N ARG A 87 9.02 3.68 7.57
CA ARG A 87 10.23 3.93 8.38
C ARG A 87 9.89 4.16 9.84
N TYR A 88 8.86 4.96 10.13
CA TYR A 88 8.39 5.19 11.48
C TYR A 88 8.07 3.87 12.20
N HIS A 89 7.24 3.01 11.58
CA HIS A 89 6.81 1.78 12.22
C HIS A 89 7.94 0.75 12.40
N ILE A 90 8.85 0.66 11.43
CA ILE A 90 10.05 -0.20 11.53
C ILE A 90 10.91 0.27 12.70
N HIS A 91 11.28 1.54 12.74
CA HIS A 91 12.12 2.08 13.81
C HIS A 91 11.46 2.03 15.18
N MET A 92 10.13 2.13 15.26
CA MET A 92 9.38 1.88 16.50
C MET A 92 9.46 0.44 16.98
N ALA A 93 9.39 -0.51 16.06
CA ALA A 93 9.49 -1.91 16.44
C ALA A 93 10.93 -2.27 16.84
N GLU A 94 11.93 -1.82 16.08
CA GLU A 94 13.35 -1.99 16.43
C GLU A 94 13.66 -1.39 17.80
N GLY A 95 13.20 -0.16 18.06
CA GLY A 95 13.41 0.50 19.35
C GLY A 95 12.78 -0.28 20.51
N LYS A 96 11.56 -0.80 20.32
CA LYS A 96 10.90 -1.66 21.32
C LYS A 96 11.66 -2.96 21.55
N GLU A 97 12.13 -3.61 20.49
CA GLU A 97 12.90 -4.85 20.59
C GLU A 97 14.22 -4.64 21.35
N HIS A 98 14.94 -3.57 21.05
CA HIS A 98 16.13 -3.22 21.81
C HIS A 98 15.81 -2.91 23.27
N HIS A 99 14.74 -2.17 23.55
CA HIS A 99 14.33 -1.84 24.90
C HIS A 99 14.03 -3.09 25.75
N THR A 100 13.38 -4.12 25.18
CA THR A 100 13.02 -5.35 25.90
C THR A 100 14.21 -6.26 26.20
N LYS A 101 15.30 -6.18 25.42
CA LYS A 101 16.52 -6.99 25.62
C LYS A 101 17.31 -6.64 26.90
N GLY A 102 17.08 -5.46 27.49
CA GLY A 102 17.42 -5.16 28.90
C GLY A 102 18.91 -5.04 29.27
N HIS A 103 19.86 -5.23 28.36
CA HIS A 103 21.29 -5.02 28.61
C HIS A 103 21.75 -3.62 28.18
N LYS A 104 22.75 -3.07 28.89
CA LYS A 104 23.15 -1.65 28.87
C LYS A 104 23.28 -1.01 27.47
N ASN A 105 23.80 -1.73 26.48
CA ASN A 105 23.95 -1.21 25.12
C ASN A 105 22.63 -1.18 24.33
N ALA A 106 21.70 -2.10 24.62
CA ALA A 106 20.42 -2.15 23.92
C ALA A 106 19.56 -0.93 24.22
N GLN A 107 19.71 -0.31 25.39
CA GLN A 107 19.00 0.92 25.71
C GLN A 107 19.48 2.09 24.84
N TRP A 108 20.77 2.10 24.48
CA TRP A 108 21.31 3.08 23.54
C TRP A 108 20.79 2.83 22.12
N ASP A 109 20.79 1.57 21.66
CA ASP A 109 20.23 1.19 20.37
C ASP A 109 18.74 1.54 20.27
N ALA A 110 17.99 1.31 21.35
CA ALA A 110 16.58 1.67 21.44
C ALA A 110 16.37 3.17 21.23
N ILE A 111 17.11 4.03 21.94
CA ILE A 111 17.03 5.49 21.80
C ILE A 111 17.36 5.91 20.36
N GLN A 112 18.38 5.32 19.74
CA GLN A 112 18.74 5.62 18.36
C GLN A 112 17.63 5.24 17.37
N SER A 113 17.00 4.08 17.54
CA SER A 113 15.87 3.69 16.71
C SER A 113 14.67 4.61 16.95
N PHE A 114 14.35 4.95 18.21
CA PHE A 114 13.27 5.90 18.51
C PHE A 114 13.50 7.28 17.87
N ALA A 115 14.74 7.78 17.92
CA ALA A 115 15.11 9.05 17.30
C ALA A 115 14.96 9.06 15.78
N LYS A 116 15.21 7.92 15.10
CA LYS A 116 15.02 7.81 13.65
C LYS A 116 13.56 7.83 13.20
N ALA A 117 12.62 7.64 14.12
CA ALA A 117 11.19 7.70 13.81
C ALA A 117 10.54 9.04 14.14
N ALA A 118 11.17 9.86 14.99
CA ALA A 118 10.71 11.21 15.31
C ALA A 118 10.97 12.17 14.14
#